data_AF-E6TAW6-F1
#
_entry.id   AF-E6TAW6-F1
#
_cell.length_a   1.000
_cell.length_b   1.000
_cell.length_c   1.000
_cell.angle_alpha   90.00
_cell.angle_beta   90.00
_cell.angle_gamma   90.00
#
_symmetry.space_group_name_H-M   'P 1'
#
loop_
_entity.id
_entity.type
_entity.pdbx_description
1 polymer ?
#
loop_
_entity_poly.entity_id
_entity_poly.type
_entity_poly.pdbx_seq_one_letter_code
_entity_poly.pdbx_strand_id
1 'polypeptide(L)'
;MTAKQTQPPKESEARLDNLTLSRKEGWLRFVNTPARITPEALTRNELEQLGEEAFDDYNRQRREWHANLGPINTPQMAALHEDLWDIVDSNVQDGDKAKGAVAIDAFPGLGKTTTVLDFAKKFHKREIKEQGSETAGGNERWPVSRVGLTGNTGMVEFNRAMLSFFAHPGMSKGNAAHFAHRALDCVLACETKLLIVDDLHFLRWRNTAGVEISNHFKYIANEFPVTLVFVGVGLAARGLFSEGHSYEDAVIAQTGRRTTKLDVQPFVTTTDKGRREWRQLLLALEKRIVLADKRPGMLADDLSDYLFARSTGHIGSLMTLINRGCQRAVRTGAEYLSRELMDLVKNDAASEKARQELEVAFESRRLTTKIGKAG
;
A
#
# COMPACT_ATOMS: atom_id res chain seq x y z
N MET A 1 -29.28 46.89 1.03
CA MET A 1 -28.07 46.16 0.61
C MET A 1 -27.55 45.41 1.82
N THR A 2 -27.73 44.09 1.85
CA THR A 2 -27.20 43.23 2.90
C THR A 2 -26.69 41.97 2.20
N ALA A 3 -25.37 41.88 2.09
CA ALA A 3 -24.69 40.79 1.43
C ALA A 3 -24.81 39.51 2.29
N LYS A 4 -25.52 38.51 1.77
CA LYS A 4 -25.49 37.14 2.31
C LYS A 4 -24.09 36.58 2.07
N GLN A 5 -23.34 36.35 3.14
CA GLN A 5 -22.14 35.52 3.11
C GLN A 5 -22.58 34.06 2.85
N THR A 6 -22.26 33.56 1.67
CA THR A 6 -22.45 32.16 1.29
C THR A 6 -21.44 31.32 2.05
N GLN A 7 -21.89 30.57 3.05
CA GLN A 7 -21.10 29.51 3.66
C GLN A 7 -20.76 28.46 2.58
N PRO A 8 -19.50 27.96 2.51
CA PRO A 8 -19.19 26.85 1.62
C PRO A 8 -20.01 25.63 2.04
N PRO A 9 -20.49 24.82 1.08
CA PRO A 9 -21.31 23.66 1.39
C PRO A 9 -20.54 22.69 2.28
N LYS A 10 -21.14 22.33 3.42
CA LYS A 10 -20.69 21.20 4.23
C LYS A 10 -20.73 19.95 3.35
N GLU A 11 -19.57 19.42 2.97
CA GLU A 11 -19.42 18.08 2.40
C GLU A 11 -19.83 17.04 3.46
N SER A 12 -21.14 16.86 3.62
CA SER A 12 -21.76 15.87 4.50
C SER A 12 -22.31 14.69 3.72
N GLU A 13 -21.58 14.19 2.72
CA GLU A 13 -21.79 12.83 2.22
C GLU A 13 -20.99 11.88 3.11
N ALA A 14 -21.71 11.13 3.93
CA ALA A 14 -21.17 10.14 4.83
C ALA A 14 -20.33 9.08 4.07
N ARG A 15 -19.00 9.32 4.01
CA ARG A 15 -17.87 8.48 4.49
C ARG A 15 -18.04 6.94 4.53
N LEU A 16 -18.76 6.32 3.60
CA LEU A 16 -18.76 4.86 3.36
C LEU A 16 -18.26 4.49 1.97
N ASP A 17 -17.68 5.44 1.24
CA ASP A 17 -16.98 5.13 0.01
C ASP A 17 -15.57 4.67 0.40
N ASN A 18 -15.41 3.37 0.68
CA ASN A 18 -14.10 2.75 0.59
C ASN A 18 -13.55 3.20 -0.76
N LEU A 19 -12.47 3.98 -0.78
CA LEU A 19 -11.81 4.41 -2.02
C LEU A 19 -11.60 3.16 -2.88
N THR A 20 -12.51 2.90 -3.81
CA THR A 20 -12.36 1.78 -4.71
C THR A 20 -11.38 2.25 -5.75
N LEU A 21 -10.09 2.01 -5.47
CA LEU A 21 -9.00 2.27 -6.42
C LEU A 21 -9.08 1.35 -7.65
N SER A 22 -10.20 0.66 -7.82
CA SER A 22 -10.61 -0.11 -9.00
C SER A 22 -11.44 0.72 -9.98
N ARG A 23 -11.66 2.02 -9.70
CA ARG A 23 -12.34 3.01 -10.56
C ARG A 23 -11.51 4.28 -10.70
N LYS A 24 -11.54 4.91 -11.87
CA LYS A 24 -10.80 6.15 -12.18
C LYS A 24 -11.18 7.30 -11.25
N GLU A 25 -12.43 7.39 -10.81
CA GLU A 25 -12.90 8.43 -9.88
C GLU A 25 -12.27 8.24 -8.49
N GLY A 26 -12.23 6.99 -8.01
CA GLY A 26 -11.55 6.63 -6.76
C GLY A 26 -10.04 6.87 -6.84
N TRP A 27 -9.43 6.55 -7.98
CA TRP A 27 -8.02 6.84 -8.26
C TRP A 27 -7.73 8.35 -8.25
N LEU A 28 -8.53 9.15 -8.95
CA LEU A 28 -8.38 10.60 -9.02
C LEU A 28 -8.50 11.24 -7.64
N ARG A 29 -9.50 10.81 -6.86
CA ARG A 29 -9.65 11.24 -5.47
C ARG A 29 -8.39 10.91 -4.67
N PHE A 30 -7.85 9.71 -4.78
CA PHE A 30 -6.61 9.33 -4.11
C PHE A 30 -5.39 10.18 -4.53
N VAL A 31 -5.24 10.47 -5.83
CA VAL A 31 -4.15 11.31 -6.36
C VAL A 31 -4.25 12.76 -5.87
N ASN A 32 -5.46 13.33 -5.89
CA ASN A 32 -5.69 14.75 -5.59
C ASN A 32 -5.93 15.03 -4.11
N THR A 33 -6.21 14.01 -3.30
CA THR A 33 -6.36 14.19 -1.84
C THR A 33 -5.06 14.81 -1.28
N PRO A 34 -5.15 16.00 -0.65
CA PRO A 34 -4.00 16.67 -0.06
C PRO A 34 -3.49 15.88 1.14
N ALA A 35 -2.25 16.20 1.57
CA ALA A 35 -1.72 15.63 2.80
C ALA A 35 -2.64 16.00 3.97
N ARG A 36 -2.91 15.03 4.85
CA ARG A 36 -3.68 15.28 6.06
C ARG A 36 -2.92 16.29 6.92
N ILE A 37 -3.65 17.22 7.52
CA ILE A 37 -3.08 18.18 8.46
C ILE A 37 -2.97 17.47 9.82
N THR A 38 -1.77 17.49 10.40
CA THR A 38 -1.53 16.97 11.74
C THR A 38 -2.30 17.82 12.74
N PRO A 39 -3.10 17.22 13.64
CA PRO A 39 -3.70 17.96 14.76
C PRO A 39 -2.62 18.63 15.60
N GLU A 40 -2.90 19.81 16.14
CA GLU A 40 -2.00 20.51 17.04
C GLU A 40 -1.63 19.62 18.23
N ALA A 41 -0.38 19.67 18.67
CA ALA A 41 0.08 18.91 19.82
C ALA A 41 -0.21 19.69 21.11
N LEU A 42 -1.30 19.34 21.80
CA LEU A 42 -1.68 19.94 23.06
C LEU A 42 -1.02 19.20 24.24
N THR A 43 -0.57 19.96 25.22
CA THR A 43 -0.15 19.47 26.53
C THR A 43 -1.35 19.04 27.38
N ARG A 44 -1.11 18.31 28.46
CA ARG A 44 -2.16 17.88 29.38
C ARG A 44 -2.95 19.06 29.96
N ASN A 45 -2.26 20.13 30.35
CA ASN A 45 -2.91 21.34 30.87
C ASN A 45 -3.79 22.02 29.81
N GLU A 46 -3.35 22.07 28.55
CA GLU A 46 -4.14 22.64 27.47
C GLU A 46 -5.37 21.79 27.18
N LEU A 47 -5.27 20.46 27.24
CA LEU A 47 -6.42 19.56 27.10
C LEU A 47 -7.45 19.76 28.22
N GLU A 48 -6.99 19.92 29.46
CA GLU A 48 -7.86 20.15 30.63
C GLU A 48 -8.57 21.51 30.57
N GLN A 49 -8.01 22.48 29.84
CA GLN A 49 -8.60 23.80 29.63
C GLN A 49 -9.62 23.85 28.49
N LEU A 50 -9.70 22.81 27.65
CA LEU A 50 -10.70 22.75 26.58
C LEU A 50 -12.11 22.60 27.18
N GLY A 51 -13.06 23.35 26.62
CA GLY A 51 -14.48 23.03 26.82
C GLY A 51 -14.83 21.68 26.19
N GLU A 52 -15.93 21.08 26.66
CA GLU A 52 -16.37 19.73 26.25
C GLU A 52 -16.45 19.54 24.73
N GLU A 53 -17.08 20.49 24.01
CA GLU A 53 -17.22 20.43 22.55
C GLU A 53 -15.85 20.47 21.83
N ALA A 54 -14.94 21.33 22.30
CA ALA A 54 -13.60 21.45 21.73
C ALA A 54 -12.73 20.22 22.01
N PHE A 55 -12.87 19.63 23.19
CA PHE A 55 -12.21 18.38 23.56
C PHE A 55 -12.68 17.22 22.68
N ASP A 56 -13.98 17.09 22.46
CA ASP A 56 -14.57 16.04 21.61
C ASP A 56 -14.17 16.20 20.14
N ASP A 57 -14.15 17.42 19.63
CA ASP A 57 -13.69 17.70 18.27
C ASP A 57 -12.20 17.40 18.11
N TYR A 58 -11.37 17.85 19.05
CA TYR A 58 -9.93 17.54 19.05
C TYR A 58 -9.70 16.03 19.08
N ASN A 59 -10.42 15.29 19.93
CA ASN A 59 -10.36 13.84 19.96
C ASN A 59 -10.80 13.21 18.64
N ARG A 60 -11.85 13.70 18.00
CA ARG A 60 -12.27 13.24 16.67
C ARG A 60 -11.15 13.43 15.65
N GLN A 61 -10.48 14.59 15.63
CA GLN A 61 -9.34 14.85 14.76
C GLN A 61 -8.17 13.87 15.03
N ARG A 62 -7.84 13.63 16.30
CA ARG A 62 -6.82 12.63 16.70
C ARG A 62 -7.17 11.23 16.25
N ARG A 63 -8.45 10.81 16.39
CA ARG A 63 -8.93 9.50 15.92
C ARG A 63 -8.71 9.35 14.42
N GLU A 64 -9.13 10.34 13.64
CA GLU A 64 -8.97 10.36 12.18
C GLU A 64 -7.49 10.36 11.77
N TRP A 65 -6.65 11.11 12.48
CA TRP A 65 -5.21 11.19 12.25
C TRP A 65 -4.48 9.88 12.54
N HIS A 66 -4.64 9.30 13.74
CA HIS A 66 -3.95 8.06 14.13
C HIS A 66 -4.41 6.85 13.30
N ALA A 67 -5.64 6.87 12.78
CA ALA A 67 -6.12 5.87 11.84
C ALA A 67 -5.40 5.91 10.47
N ASN A 68 -4.73 7.03 10.15
CA ASN A 68 -4.12 7.31 8.85
C ASN A 68 -2.65 7.77 8.97
N LEU A 69 -1.88 7.19 9.91
CA LEU A 69 -0.48 7.59 10.16
C LEU A 69 0.48 7.36 8.98
N GLY A 70 0.12 6.47 8.04
CA GLY A 70 0.93 6.14 6.87
C GLY A 70 0.62 7.03 5.65
N PRO A 71 1.41 6.93 4.57
CA PRO A 71 2.62 6.10 4.43
C PRO A 71 3.82 6.70 5.19
N ILE A 72 4.67 5.82 5.73
CA ILE A 72 5.96 6.18 6.33
C ILE A 72 7.05 5.90 5.29
N ASN A 73 7.91 6.87 5.02
CA ASN A 73 9.02 6.66 4.09
C ASN A 73 10.09 5.81 4.77
N THR A 74 10.05 4.50 4.53
CA THR A 74 11.06 3.57 5.05
C THR A 74 12.17 3.35 4.03
N PRO A 75 13.37 2.94 4.45
CA PRO A 75 14.45 2.58 3.51
C PRO A 75 14.03 1.48 2.51
N GLN A 76 13.23 0.50 2.94
CA GLN A 76 12.71 -0.55 2.05
C GLN A 76 11.74 0.02 1.02
N MET A 77 10.89 0.98 1.41
CA MET A 77 9.97 1.66 0.49
C MET A 77 10.73 2.53 -0.52
N ALA A 78 11.77 3.26 -0.06
CA ALA A 78 12.59 4.08 -0.92
C ALA A 78 13.34 3.23 -1.96
N ALA A 79 14.00 2.15 -1.53
CA ALA A 79 14.68 1.21 -2.43
C ALA A 79 13.71 0.63 -3.49
N LEU A 80 12.53 0.18 -3.05
CA LEU A 80 11.50 -0.31 -3.96
C LEU A 80 11.02 0.77 -4.96
N HIS A 81 10.97 2.04 -4.54
CA HIS A 81 10.62 3.15 -5.44
C HIS A 81 11.69 3.39 -6.49
N GLU A 82 12.97 3.38 -6.12
CA GLU A 82 14.09 3.51 -7.08
C GLU A 82 14.04 2.38 -8.11
N ASP A 83 13.91 1.13 -7.68
CA ASP A 83 13.81 -0.03 -8.59
C ASP A 83 12.59 0.10 -9.52
N LEU A 84 11.45 0.58 -9.01
CA LEU A 84 10.25 0.81 -9.83
C LEU A 84 10.45 1.93 -10.86
N TRP A 85 11.14 3.02 -10.50
CA TRP A 85 11.48 4.09 -11.44
C TRP A 85 12.39 3.59 -12.55
N ASP A 86 13.47 2.88 -12.19
CA ASP A 86 14.41 2.32 -13.17
C ASP A 86 13.71 1.42 -14.18
N ILE A 87 12.79 0.57 -13.73
CA ILE A 87 12.06 -0.34 -14.62
C ILE A 87 11.03 0.40 -15.48
N VAL A 88 10.25 1.30 -14.88
CA VAL A 88 9.19 2.02 -15.61
C VAL A 88 9.78 2.99 -16.63
N ASP A 89 10.86 3.69 -16.29
CA ASP A 89 11.49 4.68 -17.18
C ASP A 89 12.41 4.03 -18.23
N SER A 90 12.89 2.79 -18.01
CA SER A 90 13.57 2.01 -19.06
C SER A 90 12.61 1.34 -20.05
N ASN A 91 11.31 1.27 -19.72
CA ASN A 91 10.24 0.74 -20.58
C ASN A 91 9.66 1.75 -21.57
N VAL A 92 10.38 2.84 -21.87
CA VAL A 92 10.01 3.89 -22.85
C VAL A 92 10.35 3.48 -24.30
N GLN A 93 10.80 2.24 -24.52
CA GLN A 93 11.18 1.77 -25.86
C GLN A 93 9.99 1.82 -26.83
N ASP A 94 10.21 2.41 -28.00
CA ASP A 94 9.27 2.41 -29.12
C ASP A 94 9.34 1.07 -29.90
N GLY A 95 8.22 0.67 -30.52
CA GLY A 95 8.13 -0.46 -31.44
C GLY A 95 7.48 -1.73 -30.88
N ASP A 96 7.82 -2.87 -31.47
CA ASP A 96 7.32 -4.24 -31.19
C ASP A 96 7.92 -4.88 -29.92
N LYS A 97 8.67 -4.11 -29.13
CA LYS A 97 9.40 -4.61 -27.97
C LYS A 97 8.47 -4.71 -26.77
N ALA A 98 8.24 -5.93 -26.31
CA ALA A 98 7.50 -6.20 -25.09
C ALA A 98 8.15 -5.50 -23.88
N LYS A 99 7.33 -4.78 -23.09
CA LYS A 99 7.77 -4.06 -21.89
C LYS A 99 8.06 -5.02 -20.74
N GLY A 100 9.11 -4.73 -19.96
CA GLY A 100 9.42 -5.50 -18.75
C GLY A 100 8.29 -5.39 -17.72
N ALA A 101 7.92 -6.49 -17.07
CA ALA A 101 6.95 -6.48 -15.98
C ALA A 101 7.66 -6.39 -14.62
N VAL A 102 6.93 -5.96 -13.59
CA VAL A 102 7.39 -5.98 -12.21
C VAL A 102 6.49 -6.89 -11.41
N ALA A 103 7.06 -7.69 -10.52
CA ALA A 103 6.29 -8.45 -9.55
C ALA A 103 6.80 -8.24 -8.14
N ILE A 104 5.93 -7.70 -7.30
CA ILE A 104 6.22 -7.36 -5.91
C ILE A 104 5.66 -8.49 -5.04
N ASP A 105 6.60 -9.28 -4.52
CA ASP A 105 6.32 -10.45 -3.68
C ASP A 105 6.68 -10.14 -2.24
N ALA A 106 5.66 -9.97 -1.39
CA ALA A 106 5.89 -9.68 0.02
C ALA A 106 4.80 -10.28 0.91
N PHE A 107 5.19 -10.73 2.09
CA PHE A 107 4.25 -11.25 3.10
C PHE A 107 3.13 -10.24 3.40
N PRO A 108 1.93 -10.72 3.81
CA PRO A 108 0.86 -9.85 4.27
C PRO A 108 1.36 -8.90 5.36
N GLY A 109 0.88 -7.65 5.33
CA GLY A 109 1.30 -6.65 6.31
C GLY A 109 2.66 -5.99 6.05
N LEU A 110 3.35 -6.24 4.94
CA LEU A 110 4.60 -5.52 4.62
C LEU A 110 4.42 -4.20 3.86
N GLY A 111 3.19 -3.70 3.73
CA GLY A 111 2.92 -2.40 3.11
C GLY A 111 3.06 -2.36 1.57
N LYS A 112 3.22 -3.51 0.90
CA LYS A 112 3.40 -3.60 -0.57
C LYS A 112 2.41 -2.76 -1.38
N THR A 113 1.11 -2.92 -1.16
CA THR A 113 0.07 -2.17 -1.87
C THR A 113 0.19 -0.68 -1.58
N THR A 114 0.45 -0.29 -0.33
CA THR A 114 0.68 1.12 0.04
C THR A 114 1.88 1.71 -0.70
N THR A 115 2.99 0.97 -0.80
CA THR A 115 4.20 1.42 -1.49
C THR A 115 3.97 1.57 -3.00
N VAL A 116 3.29 0.60 -3.64
CA VAL A 116 2.96 0.63 -5.06
C VAL A 116 2.01 1.77 -5.38
N LEU A 117 0.98 1.98 -4.55
CA LEU A 117 0.04 3.07 -4.73
C LEU A 117 0.70 4.44 -4.58
N ASP A 118 1.63 4.60 -3.63
CA ASP A 118 2.40 5.85 -3.49
C ASP A 118 3.29 6.11 -4.72
N PHE A 119 3.98 5.08 -5.23
CA PHE A 119 4.76 5.17 -6.47
C PHE A 119 3.87 5.59 -7.64
N ALA A 120 2.78 4.86 -7.86
CA ALA A 120 1.89 5.08 -8.98
C ALA A 120 1.16 6.43 -8.90
N LYS A 121 0.90 6.96 -7.70
CA LYS A 121 0.43 8.34 -7.50
C LYS A 121 1.48 9.36 -7.97
N LYS A 122 2.76 9.17 -7.65
CA LYS A 122 3.85 10.04 -8.12
C LYS A 122 4.00 9.98 -9.64
N PHE A 123 4.00 8.77 -10.20
CA PHE A 123 4.01 8.52 -11.64
C PHE A 123 2.85 9.23 -12.34
N HIS A 124 1.62 9.00 -11.90
CA HIS A 124 0.44 9.66 -12.46
C HIS A 124 0.59 11.19 -12.46
N LYS A 125 1.02 11.79 -11.35
CA LYS A 125 1.21 13.25 -11.26
C LYS A 125 2.30 13.76 -12.21
N ARG A 126 3.39 13.01 -12.40
CA ARG A 126 4.45 13.36 -13.37
C ARG A 126 3.88 13.41 -14.78
N GLU A 127 3.21 12.34 -15.20
CA GLU A 127 2.67 12.23 -16.55
C GLU A 127 1.61 13.30 -16.85
N ILE A 128 0.70 13.60 -15.91
CA ILE A 128 -0.28 14.68 -16.07
C ILE A 128 0.40 16.06 -16.14
N LYS A 129 1.45 16.28 -15.34
CA LYS A 129 2.20 17.55 -15.37
C LYS A 129 2.91 17.77 -16.70
N GLU A 130 3.43 16.70 -17.30
CA GLU A 130 4.20 16.76 -18.55
C GLU A 130 3.33 16.76 -19.81
N GLN A 131 2.23 16.00 -19.82
CA GLN A 131 1.42 15.74 -21.02
C GLN A 131 0.00 16.32 -20.95
N GLY A 132 -0.37 16.96 -19.83
CA GLY A 132 -1.73 17.47 -19.60
C GLY A 132 -2.72 16.39 -19.16
N SER A 133 -3.93 16.80 -18.78
CA SER A 133 -5.01 15.91 -18.34
C SER A 133 -5.83 15.29 -19.46
N GLU A 134 -5.63 15.75 -20.70
CA GLU A 134 -6.34 15.28 -21.89
C GLU A 134 -5.35 14.72 -22.92
N THR A 135 -5.82 13.76 -23.69
CA THR A 135 -5.08 13.16 -24.80
C THR A 135 -5.30 13.96 -26.08
N ALA A 136 -4.43 13.78 -27.07
CA ALA A 136 -4.58 14.45 -28.37
C ALA A 136 -5.91 14.09 -29.07
N GLY A 137 -6.47 12.92 -28.76
CA GLY A 137 -7.79 12.49 -29.23
C GLY A 137 -8.98 13.03 -28.43
N GLY A 138 -8.76 13.91 -27.46
CA GLY A 138 -9.82 14.53 -26.65
C GLY A 138 -10.37 13.65 -25.53
N ASN A 139 -9.73 12.51 -25.23
CA ASN A 139 -10.09 11.68 -24.08
C ASN A 139 -9.37 12.14 -22.80
N GLU A 140 -9.95 11.86 -21.64
CA GLU A 140 -9.25 11.97 -20.36
C GLU A 140 -7.99 11.08 -20.36
N ARG A 141 -6.87 11.64 -19.89
CA ARG A 141 -5.61 10.91 -19.75
C ARG A 141 -5.57 10.17 -18.42
N TRP A 142 -5.35 8.85 -18.48
CA TRP A 142 -5.23 7.99 -17.30
C TRP A 142 -3.92 7.18 -17.36
N PRO A 143 -2.79 7.76 -16.90
CA PRO A 143 -1.48 7.10 -16.99
C PRO A 143 -1.38 5.79 -16.20
N VAL A 144 -2.25 5.59 -15.20
CA VAL A 144 -2.28 4.43 -14.32
C VAL A 144 -3.68 3.82 -14.34
N SER A 145 -3.74 2.49 -14.44
CA SER A 145 -4.93 1.68 -14.17
C SER A 145 -4.63 0.64 -13.10
N ARG A 146 -5.58 0.38 -12.19
CA ARG A 146 -5.45 -0.65 -11.15
C ARG A 146 -6.64 -1.60 -11.18
N VAL A 147 -6.32 -2.89 -11.17
CA VAL A 147 -7.26 -3.99 -11.06
C VAL A 147 -6.93 -4.81 -9.82
N GLY A 148 -7.88 -4.92 -8.89
CA GLY A 148 -7.78 -5.83 -7.75
C GLY A 148 -8.45 -7.17 -8.09
N LEU A 149 -7.78 -8.28 -7.81
CA LEU A 149 -8.31 -9.61 -8.09
C LEU A 149 -9.12 -10.14 -6.90
N THR A 150 -10.15 -10.94 -7.20
CA THR A 150 -10.94 -11.68 -6.22
C THR A 150 -10.80 -13.19 -6.45
N GLY A 151 -11.17 -13.99 -5.45
CA GLY A 151 -10.91 -15.45 -5.39
C GLY A 151 -11.35 -16.31 -6.57
N ASN A 152 -12.26 -15.83 -7.43
CA ASN A 152 -12.76 -16.51 -8.63
C ASN A 152 -12.65 -15.63 -9.90
N THR A 153 -11.58 -14.85 -10.04
CA THR A 153 -11.42 -13.97 -11.22
C THR A 153 -10.93 -14.77 -12.43
N GLY A 154 -11.79 -14.98 -13.43
CA GLY A 154 -11.43 -15.48 -14.75
C GLY A 154 -11.10 -14.35 -15.74
N MET A 155 -10.83 -14.69 -17.01
CA MET A 155 -10.49 -13.70 -18.04
C MET A 155 -11.61 -12.68 -18.26
N VAL A 156 -12.87 -13.10 -18.21
CA VAL A 156 -14.03 -12.21 -18.39
C VAL A 156 -14.08 -11.20 -17.26
N GLU A 157 -14.00 -11.66 -16.01
CA GLU A 157 -14.05 -10.83 -14.82
C GLU A 157 -12.87 -9.86 -14.77
N PHE A 158 -11.67 -10.30 -15.16
CA PHE A 158 -10.49 -9.45 -15.21
C PHE A 158 -10.65 -8.30 -16.21
N ASN A 159 -11.03 -8.60 -17.46
CA ASN A 159 -11.22 -7.56 -18.47
C ASN A 159 -12.38 -6.64 -18.11
N ARG A 160 -13.46 -7.16 -17.51
CA ARG A 160 -14.56 -6.32 -16.99
C ARG A 160 -14.08 -5.41 -15.85
N ALA A 161 -13.15 -5.86 -15.01
CA ALA A 161 -12.57 -5.02 -13.96
C ALA A 161 -11.68 -3.92 -14.56
N MET A 162 -10.91 -4.19 -15.62
CA MET A 162 -10.21 -3.13 -16.37
C MET A 162 -11.19 -2.11 -16.97
N LEU A 163 -12.25 -2.57 -17.61
CA LEU A 163 -13.29 -1.67 -18.15
C LEU A 163 -14.01 -0.88 -17.06
N SER A 164 -14.20 -1.50 -15.88
CA SER A 164 -14.76 -0.83 -14.69
C SER A 164 -13.87 0.32 -14.22
N PHE A 165 -12.54 0.15 -14.31
CA PHE A 165 -11.60 1.22 -14.00
C PHE A 165 -11.88 2.46 -14.85
N PHE A 166 -12.01 2.29 -16.17
CA PHE A 166 -12.26 3.39 -17.11
C PHE A 166 -13.72 3.89 -17.14
N ALA A 167 -14.61 3.33 -16.31
CA ALA A 167 -16.06 3.57 -16.35
C ALA A 167 -16.69 3.30 -17.73
N HIS A 168 -16.16 2.33 -18.48
CA HIS A 168 -16.60 2.05 -19.85
C HIS A 168 -18.03 1.45 -19.88
N PRO A 169 -18.98 1.94 -20.71
CA PRO A 169 -20.37 1.48 -20.69
C PRO A 169 -20.55 0.03 -21.19
N GLY A 170 -19.64 -0.45 -22.03
CA GLY A 170 -19.66 -1.79 -22.63
C GLY A 170 -19.25 -2.94 -21.69
N MET A 171 -19.60 -2.91 -20.41
CA MET A 171 -19.24 -3.94 -19.42
C MET A 171 -20.24 -5.09 -19.30
N SER A 172 -21.43 -4.97 -19.90
CA SER A 172 -22.56 -5.89 -19.66
C SER A 172 -22.65 -7.06 -20.64
N LYS A 173 -22.23 -6.87 -21.90
CA LYS A 173 -22.34 -7.88 -22.97
C LYS A 173 -21.01 -8.08 -23.67
N GLY A 174 -20.58 -9.32 -23.80
CA GLY A 174 -19.34 -9.70 -24.48
C GLY A 174 -18.78 -11.02 -23.98
N ASN A 175 -17.82 -11.56 -24.73
CA ASN A 175 -16.95 -12.63 -24.28
C ASN A 175 -15.58 -12.02 -23.86
N ALA A 176 -14.65 -12.86 -23.39
CA ALA A 176 -13.33 -12.39 -22.96
C ALA A 176 -12.59 -11.58 -24.03
N ALA A 177 -12.62 -12.02 -25.30
CA ALA A 177 -11.95 -11.32 -26.41
C ALA A 177 -12.57 -9.94 -26.68
N HIS A 178 -13.91 -9.83 -26.70
CA HIS A 178 -14.58 -8.54 -26.83
C HIS A 178 -14.23 -7.58 -25.69
N PHE A 179 -14.14 -8.07 -24.46
CA PHE A 179 -13.76 -7.22 -23.33
C PHE A 179 -12.28 -6.84 -23.37
N ALA A 180 -11.39 -7.75 -23.77
CA ALA A 180 -9.97 -7.48 -23.93
C ALA A 180 -9.71 -6.40 -25.00
N HIS A 181 -10.39 -6.50 -26.15
CA HIS A 181 -10.26 -5.49 -27.21
C HIS A 181 -10.71 -4.10 -26.74
N ARG A 182 -11.88 -4.01 -26.09
CA ARG A 182 -12.34 -2.73 -25.49
C ARG A 182 -11.38 -2.22 -24.42
N ALA A 183 -10.79 -3.11 -23.63
CA ALA A 183 -9.82 -2.71 -22.61
C ALA A 183 -8.54 -2.15 -23.24
N LEU A 184 -8.09 -2.72 -24.37
CA LEU A 184 -7.00 -2.18 -25.16
C LEU A 184 -7.36 -0.80 -25.73
N ASP A 185 -8.56 -0.65 -26.30
CA ASP A 185 -9.05 0.65 -26.81
C ASP A 185 -9.04 1.71 -25.71
N CYS A 186 -9.50 1.39 -24.49
CA CYS A 186 -9.42 2.30 -23.35
C CYS A 186 -7.97 2.64 -22.98
N VAL A 187 -7.07 1.66 -22.94
CA VAL A 187 -5.65 1.87 -22.62
C VAL A 187 -4.99 2.79 -23.64
N LEU A 188 -5.29 2.62 -24.93
CA LEU A 188 -4.77 3.48 -26.00
C LEU A 188 -5.39 4.88 -25.95
N ALA A 189 -6.72 4.97 -25.89
CA ALA A 189 -7.44 6.24 -25.89
C ALA A 189 -7.10 7.12 -24.68
N CYS A 190 -6.89 6.51 -23.52
CA CYS A 190 -6.53 7.21 -22.28
C CYS A 190 -5.01 7.32 -22.07
N GLU A 191 -4.19 6.84 -23.02
CA GLU A 191 -2.73 6.81 -22.95
C GLU A 191 -2.20 6.23 -21.63
N THR A 192 -2.76 5.10 -21.20
CA THR A 192 -2.34 4.38 -20.00
C THR A 192 -0.98 3.75 -20.19
N LYS A 193 -0.07 3.96 -19.23
CA LYS A 193 1.31 3.45 -19.28
C LYS A 193 1.62 2.41 -18.19
N LEU A 194 0.85 2.39 -17.10
CA LEU A 194 1.06 1.49 -15.97
C LEU A 194 -0.23 0.74 -15.63
N LEU A 195 -0.17 -0.59 -15.59
CA LEU A 195 -1.28 -1.45 -15.17
C LEU A 195 -0.90 -2.24 -13.91
N ILE A 196 -1.52 -1.88 -12.78
CA ILE A 196 -1.32 -2.55 -11.50
C ILE A 196 -2.34 -3.68 -11.35
N VAL A 197 -1.85 -4.90 -11.14
CA VAL A 197 -2.65 -6.08 -10.84
C VAL A 197 -2.41 -6.47 -9.39
N ASP A 198 -3.35 -6.09 -8.52
CA ASP A 198 -3.24 -6.25 -7.07
C ASP A 198 -3.93 -7.53 -6.57
N ASP A 199 -3.51 -7.99 -5.41
CA ASP A 199 -3.98 -9.21 -4.75
C ASP A 199 -3.89 -10.48 -5.62
N LEU A 200 -2.80 -10.61 -6.39
CA LEU A 200 -2.55 -11.74 -7.29
C LEU A 200 -2.52 -13.12 -6.59
N HIS A 201 -2.36 -13.13 -5.27
CA HIS A 201 -2.43 -14.33 -4.45
C HIS A 201 -3.83 -14.95 -4.34
N PHE A 202 -4.89 -14.25 -4.76
CA PHE A 202 -6.24 -14.83 -4.89
C PHE A 202 -6.41 -15.74 -6.10
N LEU A 203 -5.52 -15.67 -7.08
CA LEU A 203 -5.55 -16.59 -8.22
C LEU A 203 -5.13 -18.00 -7.80
N ARG A 204 -5.97 -18.96 -8.16
CA ARG A 204 -5.68 -20.39 -7.99
C ARG A 204 -4.96 -20.92 -9.23
N TRP A 205 -3.65 -20.73 -9.29
CA TRP A 205 -2.80 -21.09 -10.45
C TRP A 205 -2.94 -22.54 -10.94
N ARG A 206 -3.30 -23.47 -10.04
CA ARG A 206 -3.43 -24.91 -10.35
C ARG A 206 -4.79 -25.32 -10.94
N ASN A 207 -5.71 -24.38 -11.17
CA ASN A 207 -6.97 -24.67 -11.86
C ASN A 207 -6.95 -24.10 -13.30
N THR A 208 -7.87 -24.56 -14.13
CA THR A 208 -7.98 -24.13 -15.54
C THR A 208 -8.08 -22.61 -15.68
N ALA A 209 -8.86 -21.95 -14.81
CA ALA A 209 -8.99 -20.50 -14.80
C ALA A 209 -7.67 -19.76 -14.50
N GLY A 210 -6.82 -20.33 -13.64
CA GLY A 210 -5.49 -19.82 -13.32
C GLY A 210 -4.51 -19.90 -14.50
N VAL A 211 -4.58 -20.97 -15.28
CA VAL A 211 -3.80 -21.11 -16.52
C VAL A 211 -4.29 -20.14 -17.59
N GLU A 212 -5.60 -20.01 -17.76
CA GLU A 212 -6.22 -19.08 -18.69
C GLU A 212 -5.83 -17.62 -18.40
N ILE A 213 -5.93 -17.17 -17.14
CA ILE A 213 -5.56 -15.80 -16.77
C ILE A 213 -4.05 -15.56 -16.90
N SER A 214 -3.21 -16.57 -16.66
CA SER A 214 -1.76 -16.47 -16.90
C SER A 214 -1.46 -16.21 -18.39
N ASN A 215 -2.11 -16.97 -19.28
CA ASN A 215 -2.01 -16.73 -20.72
C ASN A 215 -2.55 -15.36 -21.11
N HIS A 216 -3.61 -14.89 -20.45
CA HIS A 216 -4.15 -13.54 -20.65
C HIS A 216 -3.15 -12.45 -20.25
N PHE A 217 -2.40 -12.62 -19.16
CA PHE A 217 -1.34 -11.66 -18.79
C PHE A 217 -0.21 -11.61 -19.82
N LYS A 218 0.13 -12.73 -20.47
CA LYS A 218 1.09 -12.71 -21.59
C LYS A 218 0.57 -11.92 -22.77
N TYR A 219 -0.70 -12.13 -23.12
CA TYR A 219 -1.35 -11.38 -24.18
C TYR A 219 -1.27 -9.88 -23.88
N ILE A 220 -1.61 -9.46 -22.66
CA ILE A 220 -1.49 -8.05 -22.25
C ILE A 220 -0.04 -7.57 -22.33
N ALA A 221 0.94 -8.34 -21.83
CA ALA A 221 2.35 -7.93 -21.85
C ALA A 221 2.93 -7.72 -23.26
N ASN A 222 2.37 -8.41 -24.26
CA ASN A 222 2.82 -8.32 -25.65
C ASN A 222 2.03 -7.28 -26.46
N GLU A 223 0.73 -7.16 -26.22
CA GLU A 223 -0.18 -6.37 -27.08
C GLU A 223 -0.53 -5.00 -26.49
N PHE A 224 -0.48 -4.85 -25.16
CA PHE A 224 -0.81 -3.58 -24.51
C PHE A 224 0.47 -2.76 -24.30
N PRO A 225 0.45 -1.45 -24.57
CA PRO A 225 1.62 -0.59 -24.37
C PRO A 225 1.81 -0.20 -22.90
N VAL A 226 1.60 -1.13 -21.96
CA VAL A 226 1.64 -0.89 -20.51
C VAL A 226 2.79 -1.65 -19.85
N THR A 227 3.39 -1.03 -18.83
CA THR A 227 4.19 -1.74 -17.84
C THR A 227 3.26 -2.43 -16.85
N LEU A 228 3.37 -3.75 -16.73
CA LEU A 228 2.60 -4.54 -15.76
C LEU A 228 3.29 -4.52 -14.39
N VAL A 229 2.53 -4.23 -13.33
CA VAL A 229 2.98 -4.33 -11.93
C VAL A 229 2.08 -5.29 -11.18
N PHE A 230 2.60 -6.49 -10.93
CA PHE A 230 1.93 -7.52 -10.13
C PHE A 230 2.21 -7.33 -8.66
N VAL A 231 1.17 -7.39 -7.82
CA VAL A 231 1.30 -7.27 -6.36
C VAL A 231 0.65 -8.47 -5.69
N GLY A 232 1.39 -9.14 -4.82
CA GLY A 232 0.85 -10.30 -4.11
C GLY A 232 1.76 -10.86 -3.04
N VAL A 233 1.44 -12.07 -2.63
CA VAL A 233 2.15 -12.83 -1.59
C VAL A 233 2.58 -14.15 -2.23
N GLY A 234 3.75 -14.66 -1.89
CA GLY A 234 4.25 -15.95 -2.33
C GLY A 234 4.14 -16.16 -3.85
N LEU A 235 4.37 -15.10 -4.62
CA LEU A 235 4.23 -15.12 -6.09
C LEU A 235 5.23 -16.11 -6.70
N ALA A 236 6.46 -16.15 -6.18
CA ALA A 236 7.46 -17.11 -6.61
C ALA A 236 7.03 -18.57 -6.34
N ALA A 237 6.58 -18.85 -5.12
CA ALA A 237 6.11 -20.18 -4.73
C ALA A 237 4.83 -20.61 -5.47
N ARG A 238 4.05 -19.63 -5.95
CA ARG A 238 2.85 -19.84 -6.76
C ARG A 238 3.14 -20.01 -8.26
N GLY A 239 4.42 -20.03 -8.64
CA GLY A 239 4.86 -20.33 -10.00
C GLY A 239 4.95 -19.12 -10.91
N LEU A 240 4.75 -17.87 -10.44
CA LEU A 240 4.84 -16.66 -11.28
C LEU A 240 6.19 -16.52 -12.00
N PHE A 241 7.24 -17.13 -11.47
CA PHE A 241 8.60 -17.11 -12.01
C PHE A 241 9.18 -18.49 -12.32
N SER A 242 8.42 -19.59 -12.15
CA SER A 242 8.98 -20.94 -12.30
C SER A 242 9.23 -21.27 -13.78
N GLU A 243 10.48 -21.60 -14.11
CA GLU A 243 10.82 -22.34 -15.32
C GLU A 243 10.31 -23.78 -15.16
N GLY A 244 9.37 -24.19 -16.01
CA GLY A 244 8.71 -25.49 -15.89
C GLY A 244 9.69 -26.67 -15.99
N HIS A 245 9.61 -27.59 -15.04
CA HIS A 245 10.17 -28.95 -15.19
C HIS A 245 9.10 -29.98 -15.59
N SER A 246 7.85 -29.57 -15.77
CA SER A 246 6.79 -30.37 -16.37
C SER A 246 6.10 -29.59 -17.49
N TYR A 247 5.56 -30.31 -18.48
CA TYR A 247 4.86 -29.75 -19.64
C TYR A 247 3.62 -28.90 -19.25
N GLU A 248 3.14 -29.03 -18.00
CA GLU A 248 2.04 -28.22 -17.42
C GLU A 248 2.53 -26.90 -16.78
N ASP A 249 3.79 -26.83 -16.32
CA ASP A 249 4.39 -25.65 -15.67
C ASP A 249 5.10 -24.69 -16.64
N ALA A 250 5.26 -25.10 -17.91
CA ALA A 250 5.97 -24.34 -18.94
C ALA A 250 5.26 -23.03 -19.33
N VAL A 251 3.99 -22.86 -18.96
CA VAL A 251 3.18 -21.70 -19.32
C VAL A 251 3.71 -20.43 -18.63
N ILE A 252 4.37 -20.50 -17.47
CA ILE A 252 4.83 -19.27 -16.78
C ILE A 252 6.30 -18.91 -17.13
N ALA A 253 7.01 -19.81 -17.81
CA ALA A 253 8.46 -19.75 -18.01
C ALA A 253 8.96 -18.59 -18.91
N GLN A 254 8.13 -18.04 -19.81
CA GLN A 254 8.56 -16.94 -20.70
C GLN A 254 8.31 -15.54 -20.13
N THR A 255 7.27 -15.35 -19.32
CA THR A 255 7.01 -14.07 -18.63
C THR A 255 7.97 -13.88 -17.46
N GLY A 256 8.39 -14.97 -16.80
CA GLY A 256 9.36 -14.93 -15.70
C GLY A 256 10.70 -14.28 -16.07
N ARG A 257 11.22 -14.51 -17.28
CA ARG A 257 12.48 -13.88 -17.75
C ARG A 257 12.38 -12.38 -18.01
N ARG A 258 11.15 -11.86 -18.16
CA ARG A 258 10.86 -10.43 -18.40
C ARG A 258 10.26 -9.74 -17.18
N THR A 259 10.08 -10.48 -16.08
CA THR A 259 9.47 -9.95 -14.86
C THR A 259 10.54 -9.77 -13.80
N THR A 260 10.83 -8.52 -13.45
CA THR A 260 11.74 -8.22 -12.34
C THR A 260 11.02 -8.45 -11.03
N LYS A 261 11.52 -9.40 -10.24
CA LYS A 261 11.03 -9.69 -8.90
C LYS A 261 11.60 -8.68 -7.91
N LEU A 262 10.72 -7.98 -7.20
CA LEU A 262 11.08 -7.08 -6.12
C LEU A 262 10.49 -7.61 -4.82
N ASP A 263 11.36 -7.85 -3.83
CA ASP A 263 10.96 -8.38 -2.54
C ASP A 263 10.95 -7.27 -1.48
N VAL A 264 9.90 -7.23 -0.65
CA VAL A 264 9.89 -6.41 0.57
C VAL A 264 10.07 -7.36 1.75
N GLN A 265 11.20 -7.22 2.45
CA GLN A 265 11.52 -8.04 3.61
C GLN A 265 10.99 -7.41 4.90
N PRO A 266 10.59 -8.21 5.91
CA PRO A 266 10.35 -7.71 7.26
C PRO A 266 11.59 -7.02 7.83
N PHE A 267 11.39 -6.14 8.80
CA PHE A 267 12.50 -5.56 9.56
C PHE A 267 13.21 -6.63 10.37
N VAL A 268 14.54 -6.56 10.45
CA VAL A 268 15.37 -7.52 11.19
C VAL A 268 16.22 -6.82 12.25
N THR A 269 16.55 -7.52 13.32
CA THR A 269 17.37 -7.01 14.44
C THR A 269 18.68 -7.76 14.62
N THR A 270 18.96 -8.71 13.73
CA THR A 270 20.17 -9.54 13.73
C THR A 270 21.40 -8.80 13.19
N THR A 271 21.20 -7.69 12.46
CA THR A 271 22.28 -6.86 11.91
C THR A 271 22.17 -5.41 12.40
N ASP A 272 23.29 -4.71 12.49
CA ASP A 272 23.30 -3.29 12.86
C ASP A 272 22.57 -2.41 11.86
N LYS A 273 22.61 -2.76 10.56
CA LYS A 273 21.80 -2.11 9.53
C LYS A 273 20.31 -2.26 9.84
N GLY A 274 19.84 -3.49 10.09
CA GLY A 274 18.44 -3.75 10.43
C GLY A 274 17.98 -3.04 11.71
N ARG A 275 18.83 -3.00 12.75
CA ARG A 275 18.57 -2.24 13.98
C ARG A 275 18.42 -0.74 13.73
N ARG A 276 19.27 -0.16 12.86
CA ARG A 276 19.16 1.25 12.44
C ARG A 276 17.86 1.52 11.69
N GLU A 277 17.51 0.66 10.73
CA GLU A 277 16.27 0.78 9.95
C GLU A 277 15.04 0.69 10.85
N TRP A 278 15.03 -0.27 11.79
CA TRP A 278 13.97 -0.41 12.79
C TRP A 278 13.84 0.84 13.67
N ARG A 279 14.96 1.34 14.21
CA ARG A 279 14.97 2.57 15.01
C ARG A 279 14.46 3.77 14.21
N GLN A 280 14.87 3.92 12.96
CA GLN A 280 14.43 5.02 12.09
C GLN A 280 12.91 4.96 11.85
N LEU A 281 12.34 3.77 11.64
CA LEU A 281 10.90 3.58 11.55
C LEU A 281 10.19 4.06 12.83
N LEU A 282 10.67 3.63 14.00
CA LEU A 282 10.06 4.02 15.28
C LEU A 282 10.14 5.53 15.53
N LEU A 283 11.27 6.17 15.22
CA LEU A 283 11.42 7.63 15.31
C LEU A 283 10.49 8.36 14.34
N ALA A 284 10.33 7.86 13.11
CA ALA A 284 9.42 8.45 12.14
C ALA A 284 7.95 8.33 12.58
N LEU A 285 7.58 7.21 13.20
CA LEU A 285 6.25 7.00 13.78
C LEU A 285 5.99 7.91 14.98
N GLU A 286 6.95 8.00 15.90
CA GLU A 286 6.85 8.82 17.11
C GLU A 286 6.59 10.29 16.77
N LYS A 287 7.24 10.81 15.72
CA LYS A 287 6.99 12.17 15.23
C LYS A 287 5.54 12.40 14.80
N ARG A 288 4.86 11.37 14.28
CA ARG A 288 3.47 11.46 13.83
C ARG A 288 2.45 11.19 14.93
N ILE A 289 2.84 10.66 16.09
CA ILE A 289 1.90 10.44 17.19
C ILE A 289 1.54 11.79 17.85
N VAL A 290 0.25 12.06 17.95
CA VAL A 290 -0.33 13.17 18.73
C VAL A 290 -0.94 12.62 20.02
N LEU A 291 -0.17 12.66 21.11
CA LEU A 291 -0.61 12.33 22.48
C LEU A 291 0.05 13.34 23.43
N ALA A 292 -0.67 13.79 24.45
CA ALA A 292 -0.24 14.92 25.27
C ALA A 292 1.01 14.64 26.12
N ASP A 293 1.18 13.39 26.57
CA ASP A 293 2.32 12.97 27.38
C ASP A 293 3.35 12.18 26.56
N LYS A 294 3.35 12.34 25.23
CA LYS A 294 4.39 11.78 24.36
C LYS A 294 5.76 12.36 24.71
N ARG A 295 6.77 11.50 24.79
CA ARG A 295 8.16 11.90 25.05
C ARG A 295 9.10 11.36 23.97
N PRO A 296 10.21 12.07 23.67
CA PRO A 296 11.26 11.54 22.80
C PRO A 296 11.76 10.19 23.30
N GLY A 297 11.81 9.19 22.41
CA GLY A 297 12.28 7.85 22.74
C GLY A 297 11.20 6.89 23.27
N MET A 298 9.96 7.35 23.46
CA MET A 298 8.84 6.51 23.88
C MET A 298 8.68 5.25 23.01
N LEU A 299 8.82 5.37 21.69
CA LEU A 299 8.82 4.21 20.80
C LEU A 299 10.23 3.63 20.64
N ALA A 300 11.18 4.48 20.27
CA ALA A 300 12.48 4.06 19.76
C ALA A 300 13.45 3.56 20.84
N ASP A 301 13.25 3.93 22.11
CA ASP A 301 14.14 3.62 23.23
C ASP A 301 13.46 2.74 24.29
N ASP A 302 12.23 3.09 24.67
CA ASP A 302 11.49 2.43 25.75
C ASP A 302 10.75 1.17 25.25
N LEU A 303 10.08 1.29 24.10
CA LEU A 303 9.23 0.22 23.56
C LEU A 303 9.85 -0.54 22.39
N SER A 304 11.11 -0.28 22.01
CA SER A 304 11.67 -0.79 20.75
C SER A 304 11.69 -2.32 20.67
N ASP A 305 12.24 -3.01 21.69
CA ASP A 305 12.26 -4.49 21.74
C ASP A 305 10.84 -5.06 21.83
N TYR A 306 9.99 -4.41 22.62
CA TYR A 306 8.59 -4.80 22.80
C TYR A 306 7.80 -4.74 21.49
N LEU A 307 7.88 -3.62 20.77
CA LEU A 307 7.19 -3.41 19.51
C LEU A 307 7.71 -4.38 18.44
N PHE A 308 9.01 -4.70 18.46
CA PHE A 308 9.56 -5.71 17.56
C PHE A 308 8.97 -7.08 17.86
N ALA A 309 8.96 -7.51 19.13
CA ALA A 309 8.37 -8.78 19.53
C ALA A 309 6.88 -8.87 19.19
N ARG A 310 6.13 -7.78 19.38
CA ARG A 310 4.67 -7.69 19.09
C ARG A 310 4.32 -7.62 17.61
N SER A 311 5.28 -7.31 16.75
CA SER A 311 5.06 -7.15 15.30
C SER A 311 5.85 -8.12 14.45
N THR A 312 6.81 -8.85 15.02
CA THR A 312 7.76 -9.71 14.31
C THR A 312 8.50 -9.00 13.17
N GLY A 313 8.68 -7.67 13.28
CA GLY A 313 9.26 -6.85 12.22
C GLY A 313 8.31 -6.55 11.03
N HIS A 314 7.04 -6.93 11.10
CA HIS A 314 6.05 -6.62 10.07
C HIS A 314 5.44 -5.23 10.31
N ILE A 315 5.65 -4.32 9.36
CA ILE A 315 5.20 -2.91 9.48
C ILE A 315 3.68 -2.78 9.65
N GLY A 316 2.89 -3.62 9.01
CA GLY A 316 1.42 -3.61 9.11
C GLY A 316 0.91 -4.00 10.50
N SER A 317 1.56 -4.99 11.11
CA SER A 317 1.32 -5.38 12.51
C SER A 317 1.72 -4.27 13.46
N LEU A 318 2.86 -3.62 13.22
CA LEU A 318 3.29 -2.45 13.98
C LEU A 318 2.31 -1.28 13.86
N MET A 319 1.91 -0.91 12.64
CA MET A 319 0.96 0.19 12.39
C MET A 319 -0.38 -0.07 13.05
N THR A 320 -0.87 -1.31 13.01
CA THR A 320 -2.11 -1.73 13.68
C THR A 320 -1.99 -1.54 15.19
N LEU A 321 -0.88 -1.98 15.77
CA LEU A 321 -0.61 -1.87 17.20
C LEU A 321 -0.49 -0.41 17.65
N ILE A 322 0.26 0.42 16.92
CA ILE A 322 0.42 1.85 17.22
C ILE A 322 -0.90 2.60 17.09
N ASN A 323 -1.64 2.40 16.00
CA ASN A 323 -2.96 3.03 15.82
C ASN A 323 -3.87 2.69 17.00
N ARG A 324 -4.10 1.40 17.27
CA ARG A 324 -4.98 0.95 18.35
C ARG A 324 -4.48 1.40 19.73
N GLY A 325 -3.16 1.43 19.94
CA GLY A 325 -2.52 1.96 21.13
C GLY A 325 -2.86 3.44 21.35
N CYS A 326 -2.67 4.28 20.34
CA CYS A 326 -3.01 5.70 20.39
C CYS A 326 -4.51 5.90 20.67
N GLN A 327 -5.39 5.17 19.99
CA GLN A 327 -6.83 5.24 20.24
C GLN A 327 -7.18 4.90 21.69
N ARG A 328 -6.54 3.88 22.27
CA ARG A 328 -6.76 3.54 23.67
C ARG A 328 -6.20 4.62 24.60
N ALA A 329 -4.99 5.11 24.36
CA ALA A 329 -4.36 6.13 25.18
C ALA A 329 -5.18 7.42 25.26
N VAL A 330 -5.76 7.85 24.13
CA VAL A 330 -6.72 8.97 24.08
C VAL A 330 -7.98 8.64 24.87
N ARG A 331 -8.60 7.49 24.59
CA ARG A 331 -9.89 7.12 25.21
C ARG A 331 -9.82 6.91 26.72
N THR A 332 -8.68 6.48 27.25
CA THR A 332 -8.49 6.26 28.70
C THR A 332 -7.85 7.46 29.39
N GLY A 333 -7.53 8.54 28.67
CA GLY A 333 -6.80 9.69 29.22
C GLY A 333 -5.36 9.39 29.65
N ALA A 334 -4.80 8.25 29.21
CA ALA A 334 -3.41 7.90 29.51
C ALA A 334 -2.47 8.88 28.80
N GLU A 335 -2.75 9.22 27.54
CA GLU A 335 -1.97 10.20 26.76
C GLU A 335 -0.48 9.84 26.55
N TYR A 336 -0.09 8.59 26.80
CA TYR A 336 1.22 8.02 26.43
C TYR A 336 1.08 6.53 26.08
N LEU A 337 2.07 5.98 25.36
CA LEU A 337 2.14 4.54 25.08
C LEU A 337 3.12 3.87 26.03
N SER A 338 2.59 2.97 26.87
CA SER A 338 3.35 2.16 27.82
C SER A 338 3.25 0.68 27.47
N ARG A 339 4.13 -0.17 28.02
CA ARG A 339 4.00 -1.62 27.85
C ARG A 339 2.66 -2.11 28.43
N GLU A 340 2.28 -1.64 29.61
CA GLU A 340 1.04 -2.02 30.31
C GLU A 340 -0.20 -1.67 29.47
N LEU A 341 -0.25 -0.45 28.90
CA LEU A 341 -1.34 -0.04 28.03
C LEU A 341 -1.40 -0.87 26.76
N MET A 342 -0.23 -1.16 26.18
CA MET A 342 -0.10 -1.88 24.92
C MET A 342 -0.37 -3.38 25.05
N ASP A 343 -0.18 -3.97 26.23
CA ASP A 343 -0.53 -5.37 26.49
C ASP A 343 -2.04 -5.60 26.46
N LEU A 344 -2.84 -4.57 26.75
CA LEU A 344 -4.29 -4.60 26.58
C LEU A 344 -4.70 -4.53 25.10
N VAL A 345 -3.81 -4.14 24.19
CA VAL A 345 -4.10 -3.93 22.75
C VAL A 345 -3.94 -5.26 22.02
N LYS A 346 -5.00 -5.73 21.38
CA LYS A 346 -4.93 -6.94 20.53
C LYS A 346 -4.22 -6.62 19.21
N ASN A 347 -3.32 -7.50 18.77
CA ASN A 347 -2.72 -7.45 17.43
C ASN A 347 -3.22 -8.61 16.55
N ASP A 348 -2.61 -8.82 15.38
CA ASP A 348 -2.89 -9.97 14.53
C ASP A 348 -2.42 -11.30 15.17
N ALA A 349 -3.14 -12.38 14.86
CA ALA A 349 -2.91 -13.68 15.47
C ALA A 349 -1.55 -14.29 15.12
N ALA A 350 -1.00 -13.99 13.94
CA ALA A 350 0.29 -14.51 13.52
C ALA A 350 1.43 -13.91 14.37
N SER A 351 1.41 -12.58 14.55
CA SER A 351 2.35 -11.88 15.41
C SER A 351 2.20 -12.27 16.87
N GLU A 352 0.98 -12.41 17.40
CA GLU A 352 0.78 -12.84 18.79
C GLU A 352 1.26 -14.28 19.05
N LYS A 353 1.16 -15.18 18.06
CA LYS A 353 1.69 -16.54 18.19
C LYS A 353 3.22 -16.56 18.24
N ALA A 354 3.88 -15.75 17.40
CA ALA A 354 5.34 -15.67 17.33
C ALA A 354 5.98 -14.82 18.45
N ARG A 355 5.17 -13.99 19.13
CA ARG A 355 5.60 -13.10 20.22
C ARG A 355 6.38 -13.83 21.33
N GLN A 356 5.89 -14.98 21.78
CA GLN A 356 6.42 -15.67 22.97
C GLN A 356 7.90 -16.03 22.83
N GLU A 357 8.30 -16.55 21.67
CA GLU A 357 9.69 -16.92 21.41
C GLU A 357 10.60 -15.68 21.36
N LEU A 358 10.13 -14.59 20.74
CA LEU A 358 10.87 -13.33 20.66
C LEU A 358 10.99 -12.62 22.02
N GLU A 359 9.93 -12.60 22.83
CA GLU A 359 9.98 -12.02 24.18
C GLU A 359 11.02 -12.73 25.05
N VAL A 360 11.02 -14.06 25.07
CA VAL A 360 12.02 -14.84 25.80
C VAL A 360 13.44 -14.52 25.28
N ALA A 361 13.62 -14.35 23.97
CA ALA A 361 14.91 -14.00 23.40
C ALA A 361 15.40 -12.59 23.76
N PHE A 362 14.50 -11.59 23.87
CA PHE A 362 14.84 -10.24 24.32
C PHE A 362 15.08 -10.17 25.84
N GLU A 363 14.25 -10.84 26.64
CA GLU A 363 14.41 -10.91 28.10
C GLU A 363 15.73 -11.60 28.49
N SER A 364 16.11 -12.65 27.76
CA SER A 364 17.40 -13.33 27.92
C SER A 364 18.59 -12.59 27.28
N ARG A 365 18.37 -11.39 26.72
CA ARG A 365 19.38 -10.56 26.01
C ARG A 365 20.09 -11.26 24.85
N ARG A 366 19.51 -12.32 24.30
CA ARG A 366 20.01 -13.01 23.10
C ARG A 366 19.74 -12.20 21.83
N LEU A 367 18.71 -11.35 21.87
CA LEU A 367 18.39 -10.36 20.84
C LEU A 367 18.33 -8.96 21.44
N THR A 368 18.60 -7.95 20.61
CA THR A 368 18.33 -6.54 20.94
C THR A 368 18.06 -5.75 19.67
N THR A 369 17.13 -4.81 19.75
CA THR A 369 16.88 -3.79 18.74
C THR A 369 17.81 -2.58 18.89
N LYS A 370 18.51 -2.47 20.03
CA LYS A 370 19.40 -1.34 20.32
C LYS A 370 20.74 -1.55 19.62
N ILE A 371 21.24 -0.48 19.01
CA ILE A 371 22.59 -0.47 18.47
C ILE A 371 23.52 -0.34 19.68
N GLY A 372 24.41 -1.32 19.90
CA GLY A 372 25.44 -1.19 20.91
C GLY A 372 26.23 0.10 20.69
N LYS A 373 26.69 0.77 21.76
CA LYS A 373 27.70 1.81 21.58
C LYS A 373 28.86 1.15 20.84
N ALA A 374 29.21 1.66 19.67
CA ALA A 374 30.54 1.42 19.13
C ALA A 374 31.50 1.84 20.25
N GLY A 375 32.31 0.89 20.71
CA GLY A 375 33.40 1.18 21.64
C GLY A 375 34.38 2.18 21.04
#